data_AF-A0A4V2B357-F1
#
_entry.id   AF-A0A4V2B357-F1
#
_cell.length_a   1.000
_cell.length_b   1.000
_cell.length_c   1.000
_cell.angle_alpha   90.00
_cell.angle_beta   90.00
_cell.angle_gamma   90.00
#
_symmetry.space_group_name_H-M   'P 1'
#
loop_
_entity.id
_entity.type
_entity.pdbx_description
1 polymer ?
#
loop_
_entity_poly.entity_id
_entity_poly.type
_entity_poly.pdbx_seq_one_letter_code
_entity_poly.pdbx_strand_id
1 'polypeptide(L)'
;MILEMWGQFPKLLEQNINGLLDHAYPNPTKAFQLYKSCKMEDLWSENFAKFSGALEDYFGKPRQLRKKSDFDRFLDRPMDSEIFKSFHLTFRTGLVAEEALHNVASWAHNLMRISLKTSTTIISLDVLTQTLQTLTTPAPYEKEINFEFEDFCVSWKKTVGKLYGSQHDHELRGVLRELRELKTQIERDEAKPVTVVTPTIYLTQTELDWVESLRSAALNKLKAPKFPLSKGPSKQVLMELERVAQLYEIVRVTSLPELIKHRDNTRATILARCDELVPSNKLAA
;
A
#
# COMPACT_ATOMS: atom_id res chain seq x y z
N MET A 1 6.41 -8.43 -16.62
CA MET A 1 5.13 -8.69 -15.93
C MET A 1 5.11 -10.00 -15.13
N ILE A 2 5.03 -11.20 -15.74
CA ILE A 2 4.95 -12.46 -14.95
C ILE A 2 6.19 -12.70 -14.06
N LEU A 3 7.40 -12.45 -14.58
CA LEU A 3 8.65 -12.58 -13.82
C LEU A 3 8.74 -11.59 -12.65
N GLU A 4 8.25 -10.35 -12.84
CA GLU A 4 8.21 -9.34 -11.79
C GLU A 4 7.19 -9.70 -10.71
N MET A 5 6.01 -10.19 -11.12
CA MET A 5 4.98 -10.67 -10.19
C MET A 5 5.46 -11.89 -9.39
N TRP A 6 6.20 -12.80 -10.03
CA TRP A 6 6.81 -13.94 -9.33
C TRP A 6 7.88 -13.51 -8.33
N GLY A 7 8.73 -12.56 -8.71
CA GLY A 7 9.74 -11.98 -7.83
C GLY A 7 9.15 -11.27 -6.60
N GLN A 8 7.86 -10.90 -6.63
CA GLN A 8 7.12 -10.30 -5.52
C GLN A 8 6.07 -11.24 -4.92
N PHE A 9 6.02 -12.51 -5.36
CA PHE A 9 4.90 -13.40 -5.06
C PHE A 9 4.63 -13.58 -3.56
N PRO A 10 5.62 -13.87 -2.70
CA PRO A 10 5.39 -14.03 -1.25
C PRO A 10 4.71 -12.81 -0.62
N LYS A 11 5.17 -11.60 -0.98
CA LYS A 11 4.64 -10.35 -0.48
C LYS A 11 3.24 -10.05 -1.02
N LEU A 12 3.02 -10.27 -2.31
CA LEU A 12 1.70 -10.10 -2.91
C LEU A 12 0.69 -11.10 -2.35
N LEU A 13 1.13 -12.32 -2.02
CA LEU A 13 0.27 -13.32 -1.39
C LEU A 13 -0.14 -12.87 0.02
N GLU A 14 0.79 -12.38 0.84
CA GLU A 14 0.48 -11.79 2.16
C GLU A 14 -0.54 -10.65 2.03
N GLN A 15 -0.33 -9.73 1.09
CA GLN A 15 -1.22 -8.61 0.84
C GLN A 15 -2.61 -9.07 0.39
N ASN A 16 -2.67 -10.03 -0.55
CA ASN A 16 -3.93 -10.56 -1.05
C ASN A 16 -4.71 -11.30 0.04
N ILE A 17 -4.05 -12.09 0.88
CA ILE A 17 -4.68 -12.77 2.01
C ILE A 17 -5.26 -11.73 2.97
N ASN A 18 -4.47 -10.78 3.46
CA ASN A 18 -4.95 -9.79 4.41
C ASN A 18 -6.00 -8.85 3.82
N GLY A 19 -5.92 -8.57 2.51
CA GLY A 19 -6.89 -7.80 1.75
C GLY A 19 -8.27 -8.47 1.64
N LEU A 20 -8.40 -9.76 1.92
CA LEU A 20 -9.71 -10.44 1.96
C LEU A 20 -10.66 -9.82 3.00
N LEU A 21 -10.13 -9.26 4.08
CA LEU A 21 -10.94 -8.57 5.09
C LEU A 21 -11.49 -7.22 4.60
N ASP A 22 -10.91 -6.63 3.55
CA ASP A 22 -11.36 -5.35 3.03
C ASP A 22 -12.74 -5.45 2.36
N HIS A 23 -13.10 -6.66 1.91
CA HIS A 23 -14.37 -7.00 1.27
C HIS A 23 -15.24 -7.94 2.12
N ALA A 24 -14.83 -8.24 3.36
CA ALA A 24 -15.59 -9.10 4.23
C ALA A 24 -16.78 -8.38 4.88
N TYR A 25 -17.82 -9.17 5.16
CA TYR A 25 -19.00 -8.79 5.95
C TYR A 25 -18.87 -9.31 7.38
N PRO A 26 -19.52 -8.70 8.39
CA PRO A 26 -19.60 -9.32 9.70
C PRO A 26 -20.33 -10.67 9.62
N ASN A 27 -19.82 -11.69 10.31
CA ASN A 27 -20.56 -12.94 10.49
C ASN A 27 -21.80 -12.75 11.38
N PRO A 28 -22.75 -13.70 11.41
CA PRO A 28 -24.01 -13.52 12.12
C PRO A 28 -23.81 -13.19 13.61
N THR A 29 -22.83 -13.84 14.24
CA THR A 29 -22.47 -13.59 15.64
C THR A 29 -21.98 -12.15 15.84
N LYS A 30 -21.08 -11.67 14.97
CA LYS A 30 -20.54 -10.32 15.03
C LYS A 30 -21.61 -9.28 14.73
N ALA A 31 -22.42 -9.49 13.69
CA ALA A 31 -23.52 -8.60 13.34
C ALA A 31 -24.49 -8.43 14.51
N PHE A 32 -24.83 -9.53 15.19
CA PHE A 32 -25.69 -9.49 16.36
C PHE A 32 -25.04 -8.83 17.59
N GLN A 33 -23.73 -9.04 17.79
CA GLN A 33 -22.98 -8.31 18.82
C GLN A 33 -23.00 -6.80 18.59
N LEU A 34 -22.74 -6.36 17.35
CA LEU A 34 -22.79 -4.94 16.97
C LEU A 34 -24.18 -4.36 17.20
N TYR A 35 -25.23 -5.08 16.81
CA TYR A 35 -26.61 -4.68 17.07
C TYR A 35 -26.88 -4.50 18.56
N LYS A 36 -26.48 -5.45 19.40
CA LYS A 36 -26.64 -5.37 20.86
C LYS A 36 -25.90 -4.18 21.45
N SER A 37 -24.67 -3.92 21.01
CA SER A 37 -23.90 -2.75 21.45
C SER A 37 -24.63 -1.45 21.07
N CYS A 38 -25.09 -1.31 19.83
CA CYS A 38 -25.86 -0.13 19.41
C CYS A 38 -27.20 0.02 20.15
N LYS A 39 -27.85 -1.10 20.51
CA LYS A 39 -29.09 -1.09 21.32
C LYS A 39 -28.86 -0.64 22.75
N MET A 40 -27.84 -1.18 23.41
CA MET A 40 -27.51 -0.84 24.81
C MET A 40 -27.09 0.62 24.95
N GLU A 41 -26.48 1.17 23.91
CA GLU A 41 -26.02 2.55 23.85
C GLU A 41 -27.08 3.48 23.23
N ASP A 42 -28.35 3.07 23.11
CA ASP A 42 -29.43 3.89 22.53
C ASP A 42 -29.05 4.58 21.21
N LEU A 43 -28.27 3.90 20.36
CA LEU A 43 -27.87 4.36 19.01
C LEU A 43 -28.82 3.88 17.93
N TRP A 44 -29.64 2.87 18.23
CA TRP A 44 -30.53 2.22 17.28
C TRP A 44 -31.85 1.79 17.93
N SER A 45 -32.96 2.34 17.48
CA SER A 45 -34.32 2.08 17.99
C SER A 45 -35.06 0.95 17.27
N GLU A 46 -34.67 0.60 16.05
CA GLU A 46 -35.40 -0.39 15.23
C GLU A 46 -34.98 -1.85 15.46
N ASN A 47 -35.55 -2.79 14.71
CA ASN A 47 -35.25 -4.22 14.85
C ASN A 47 -33.92 -4.64 14.19
N PHE A 48 -33.51 -5.89 14.43
CA PHE A 48 -32.26 -6.44 13.90
C PHE A 48 -32.23 -6.53 12.36
N ALA A 49 -33.36 -6.83 11.71
CA ALA A 49 -33.39 -6.97 10.25
C ALA A 49 -33.03 -5.65 9.55
N LYS A 50 -33.57 -4.54 10.05
CA LYS A 50 -33.22 -3.21 9.53
C LYS A 50 -31.76 -2.82 9.84
N PHE A 51 -31.26 -3.20 11.03
CA PHE A 51 -29.84 -3.00 11.36
C PHE A 51 -28.91 -3.80 10.45
N SER A 52 -29.28 -5.04 10.13
CA SER A 52 -28.52 -5.88 9.19
C SER A 52 -28.42 -5.25 7.81
N GLY A 53 -29.51 -4.64 7.31
CA GLY A 53 -29.47 -3.89 6.05
C GLY A 53 -28.48 -2.72 6.10
N ALA A 54 -28.48 -1.93 7.18
CA ALA A 54 -27.52 -0.84 7.36
C ALA A 54 -26.07 -1.34 7.47
N LEU A 55 -25.84 -2.50 8.10
CA LEU A 55 -24.53 -3.15 8.13
C LEU A 55 -24.11 -3.59 6.72
N GLU A 56 -25.00 -4.20 5.94
CA GLU A 56 -24.72 -4.63 4.57
C GLU A 56 -24.32 -3.45 3.68
N ASP A 57 -25.04 -2.33 3.76
CA ASP A 57 -24.72 -1.10 3.02
C ASP A 57 -23.35 -0.53 3.42
N TYR A 58 -23.03 -0.59 4.71
CA TYR A 58 -21.77 -0.08 5.24
C TYR A 58 -20.58 -0.99 4.87
N PHE A 59 -20.73 -2.30 5.04
CA PHE A 59 -19.71 -3.30 4.75
C PHE A 59 -19.59 -3.62 3.25
N GLY A 60 -20.59 -3.28 2.43
CA GLY A 60 -20.50 -3.36 0.96
C GLY A 60 -19.46 -2.41 0.36
N LYS A 61 -19.02 -1.39 1.10
CA LYS A 61 -17.90 -0.54 0.69
C LYS A 61 -16.56 -1.20 1.06
N PRO A 62 -15.49 -1.03 0.26
CA PRO A 62 -14.14 -1.41 0.66
C PRO A 62 -13.73 -0.76 1.99
N ARG A 63 -13.01 -1.49 2.85
CA ARG A 63 -12.59 -1.01 4.18
C ARG A 63 -11.95 0.39 4.18
N GLN A 64 -11.12 0.71 3.18
CA GLN A 64 -10.44 2.01 3.07
C GLN A 64 -11.40 3.19 2.87
N LEU A 65 -12.60 2.92 2.36
CA LEU A 65 -13.64 3.93 2.13
C LEU A 65 -14.66 4.00 3.27
N ARG A 66 -14.64 3.03 4.20
CA ARG A 66 -15.57 2.98 5.34
C ARG A 66 -15.17 4.03 6.37
N LYS A 67 -15.99 5.08 6.51
CA LYS A 67 -15.80 6.10 7.54
C LYS A 67 -16.87 5.96 8.62
N LYS A 68 -16.51 6.23 9.88
CA LYS A 68 -17.46 6.30 11.00
C LYS A 68 -18.65 7.21 10.67
N SER A 69 -18.36 8.37 10.09
CA SER A 69 -19.36 9.37 9.67
C SER A 69 -20.38 8.82 8.67
N ASP A 70 -20.03 7.79 7.90
CA ASP A 70 -20.97 7.17 6.97
C ASP A 70 -21.94 6.25 7.70
N PHE A 71 -21.47 5.56 8.74
CA PHE A 71 -22.32 4.71 9.57
C PHE A 71 -23.22 5.53 10.50
N ASP A 72 -22.69 6.62 11.05
CA ASP A 72 -23.44 7.55 11.91
C ASP A 72 -24.73 8.09 11.23
N ARG A 73 -24.79 8.12 9.89
CA ARG A 73 -25.97 8.56 9.13
C ARG A 73 -27.16 7.59 9.24
N PHE A 74 -26.88 6.32 9.55
CA PHE A 74 -27.92 5.31 9.75
C PHE A 74 -28.42 5.28 11.20
N LEU A 75 -27.65 5.83 12.14
CA LEU A 75 -27.94 5.78 13.57
C LEU A 75 -28.84 6.92 14.02
N ASP A 76 -29.57 6.71 15.13
CA ASP A 76 -30.44 7.72 15.73
C ASP A 76 -29.63 8.89 16.33
N ARG A 77 -28.36 8.64 16.68
CA ARG A 77 -27.39 9.63 17.14
C ARG A 77 -25.96 9.21 16.79
N PRO A 78 -24.99 10.16 16.72
CA PRO A 78 -23.60 9.84 16.44
C PRO A 78 -23.02 8.85 17.47
N MET A 79 -22.36 7.81 16.98
CA MET A 79 -21.74 6.78 17.82
C MET A 79 -20.45 7.28 18.47
N ASP A 80 -20.07 6.73 19.62
CA ASP A 80 -18.75 6.98 20.19
C ASP A 80 -17.62 6.28 19.41
N SER A 81 -16.43 6.87 19.39
CA SER A 81 -15.29 6.29 18.65
C SER A 81 -14.81 4.95 19.23
N GLU A 82 -14.96 4.71 20.54
CA GLU A 82 -14.60 3.43 21.15
C GLU A 82 -15.57 2.32 20.73
N ILE A 83 -16.87 2.60 20.66
CA ILE A 83 -17.87 1.66 20.14
C ILE A 83 -17.58 1.36 18.67
N PHE A 84 -17.23 2.39 17.89
CA PHE A 84 -16.89 2.22 16.48
C PHE A 84 -15.68 1.29 16.25
N LYS A 85 -14.69 1.26 17.16
CA LYS A 85 -13.57 0.29 17.05
C LYS A 85 -14.06 -1.15 17.02
N SER A 86 -15.18 -1.45 17.67
CA SER A 86 -15.77 -2.80 17.67
C SER A 86 -16.26 -3.23 16.27
N PHE A 87 -16.47 -2.30 15.33
CA PHE A 87 -16.85 -2.61 13.95
C PHE A 87 -15.70 -3.16 13.11
N HIS A 88 -14.46 -3.13 13.64
CA HIS A 88 -13.34 -3.76 12.98
C HIS A 88 -13.56 -5.28 12.86
N LEU A 89 -13.30 -5.82 11.66
CA LEU A 89 -13.40 -7.24 11.37
C LEU A 89 -12.03 -7.90 11.40
N THR A 90 -12.04 -9.12 11.92
CA THR A 90 -10.96 -10.11 11.91
C THR A 90 -11.41 -11.32 11.11
N PHE A 91 -10.50 -12.25 10.77
CA PHE A 91 -10.90 -13.49 10.08
C PHE A 91 -11.84 -14.37 10.90
N ARG A 92 -11.91 -14.17 12.22
CA ARG A 92 -12.89 -14.85 13.10
C ARG A 92 -14.27 -14.21 13.05
N THR A 93 -14.33 -12.91 12.83
CA THR A 93 -15.56 -12.11 12.92
C THR A 93 -16.11 -11.69 11.57
N GLY A 94 -15.32 -11.84 10.50
CA GLY A 94 -15.69 -11.59 9.12
C GLY A 94 -16.09 -12.86 8.37
N LEU A 95 -16.99 -12.70 7.41
CA LEU A 95 -17.31 -13.65 6.36
C LEU A 95 -16.59 -13.21 5.09
N VAL A 96 -15.60 -14.01 4.69
CA VAL A 96 -14.92 -13.84 3.41
C VAL A 96 -15.72 -14.60 2.35
N ALA A 97 -15.99 -13.94 1.22
CA ALA A 97 -16.68 -14.59 0.11
C ALA A 97 -15.84 -15.72 -0.49
N GLU A 98 -16.47 -16.85 -0.79
CA GLU A 98 -15.80 -18.01 -1.39
C GLU A 98 -15.17 -17.66 -2.75
N GLU A 99 -15.83 -16.82 -3.55
CA GLU A 99 -15.29 -16.29 -4.80
C GLU A 99 -13.98 -15.53 -4.60
N ALA A 100 -13.87 -14.72 -3.54
CA ALA A 100 -12.64 -13.99 -3.23
C ALA A 100 -11.50 -14.94 -2.88
N LEU A 101 -11.76 -16.00 -2.11
CA LEU A 101 -10.79 -17.04 -1.81
C LEU A 101 -10.35 -17.78 -3.09
N HIS A 102 -11.32 -18.14 -3.93
CA HIS A 102 -11.06 -18.80 -5.20
C HIS A 102 -10.21 -17.94 -6.14
N ASN A 103 -10.46 -16.64 -6.19
CA ASN A 103 -9.69 -15.70 -7.01
C ASN A 103 -8.22 -15.62 -6.56
N VAL A 104 -7.96 -15.55 -5.26
CA VAL A 104 -6.59 -15.58 -4.72
C VAL A 104 -5.93 -16.94 -4.99
N ALA A 105 -6.65 -18.04 -4.79
CA ALA A 105 -6.13 -19.38 -5.07
C ALA A 105 -5.81 -19.59 -6.56
N SER A 106 -6.69 -19.13 -7.45
CA SER A 106 -6.53 -19.21 -8.91
C SER A 106 -5.35 -18.38 -9.39
N TRP A 107 -5.19 -17.16 -8.87
CA TRP A 107 -4.03 -16.32 -9.12
C TRP A 107 -2.73 -17.02 -8.67
N ALA A 108 -2.69 -17.53 -7.44
CA ALA A 108 -1.52 -18.20 -6.89
C ALA A 108 -1.18 -19.48 -7.68
N HIS A 109 -2.19 -20.31 -7.97
CA HIS A 109 -2.06 -21.52 -8.77
C HIS A 109 -1.43 -21.24 -10.14
N ASN A 110 -1.98 -20.26 -10.86
CA ASN A 110 -1.51 -19.92 -12.19
C ASN A 110 -0.07 -19.39 -12.16
N LEU A 111 0.25 -18.53 -11.20
CA LEU A 111 1.60 -17.96 -11.11
C LEU A 111 2.64 -19.02 -10.71
N MET A 112 2.32 -19.89 -9.75
CA MET A 112 3.19 -21.00 -9.34
C MET A 112 3.41 -21.98 -10.49
N ARG A 113 2.34 -22.40 -11.18
CA ARG A 113 2.43 -23.35 -12.30
C ARG A 113 3.33 -22.85 -13.43
N ILE A 114 3.20 -21.58 -13.80
CA ILE A 114 4.01 -20.97 -14.88
C ILE A 114 5.47 -20.82 -14.44
N SER A 115 5.71 -20.36 -13.21
CA SER A 115 7.04 -19.97 -12.75
C SER A 115 7.89 -21.17 -12.34
N LEU A 116 7.29 -22.13 -11.63
CA LEU A 116 7.96 -23.36 -11.20
C LEU A 116 8.11 -24.36 -12.36
N LYS A 117 7.35 -24.19 -13.46
CA LYS A 117 7.28 -25.11 -14.60
C LYS A 117 6.93 -26.55 -14.19
N THR A 118 6.21 -26.69 -13.08
CA THR A 118 5.80 -27.98 -12.51
C THR A 118 4.28 -28.04 -12.44
N SER A 119 3.71 -29.20 -12.74
CA SER A 119 2.28 -29.48 -12.57
C SER A 119 2.11 -30.52 -11.47
N THR A 120 2.12 -30.05 -10.22
CA THR A 120 2.07 -30.92 -9.05
C THR A 120 0.68 -30.88 -8.42
N THR A 121 0.26 -31.98 -7.80
CA THR A 121 -1.03 -32.04 -7.07
C THR A 121 -1.04 -31.10 -5.87
N ILE A 122 0.12 -30.83 -5.27
CA ILE A 122 0.28 -29.95 -4.11
C ILE A 122 0.08 -28.46 -4.42
N ILE A 123 0.31 -28.02 -5.67
CA ILE A 123 0.02 -26.64 -6.10
C ILE A 123 -1.36 -26.50 -6.76
N SER A 124 -2.19 -27.55 -6.74
CA SER A 124 -3.51 -27.51 -7.37
C SER A 124 -4.40 -26.41 -6.77
N LEU A 125 -5.32 -25.90 -7.59
CA LEU A 125 -6.29 -24.89 -7.18
C LEU A 125 -7.08 -25.32 -5.94
N ASP A 126 -7.47 -26.59 -5.86
CA ASP A 126 -8.23 -27.13 -4.73
C ASP A 126 -7.42 -27.11 -3.43
N VAL A 127 -6.15 -27.54 -3.47
CA VAL A 127 -5.26 -27.51 -2.30
C VAL A 127 -5.03 -26.09 -1.82
N LEU A 128 -4.81 -25.14 -2.73
CA LEU A 128 -4.60 -23.74 -2.40
C LEU A 128 -5.88 -23.11 -1.83
N THR A 129 -7.04 -23.42 -2.39
CA THR A 129 -8.34 -22.96 -1.89
C THR A 129 -8.59 -23.47 -0.47
N GLN A 130 -8.37 -24.77 -0.22
CA GLN A 130 -8.49 -25.35 1.13
C GLN A 130 -7.49 -24.77 2.13
N THR A 131 -6.28 -24.45 1.67
CA THR A 131 -5.25 -23.79 2.48
C THR A 131 -5.70 -22.40 2.92
N LEU A 132 -6.23 -21.60 1.99
CA LEU A 132 -6.77 -20.27 2.27
C LEU A 132 -8.02 -20.33 3.16
N GLN A 133 -8.92 -21.30 2.93
CA GLN A 133 -10.06 -21.53 3.82
C GLN A 133 -9.59 -21.82 5.25
N THR A 134 -8.67 -22.77 5.41
CA THR A 134 -8.11 -23.11 6.74
C THR A 134 -7.48 -21.91 7.43
N LEU A 135 -6.77 -21.06 6.68
CA LEU A 135 -6.12 -19.87 7.21
C LEU A 135 -7.14 -18.78 7.59
N THR A 136 -8.18 -18.59 6.78
CA THR A 136 -9.20 -17.55 6.96
C THR A 136 -10.36 -17.96 7.86
N THR A 137 -10.38 -19.21 8.33
CA THR A 137 -11.26 -19.70 9.41
C THR A 137 -10.43 -20.18 10.61
N PRO A 138 -9.69 -19.27 11.29
CA PRO A 138 -8.75 -19.65 12.35
C PRO A 138 -9.48 -20.19 13.59
N ALA A 139 -8.85 -21.15 14.26
CA ALA A 139 -9.32 -21.64 15.56
C ALA A 139 -9.24 -20.55 16.66
N PRO A 140 -9.91 -20.70 17.82
CA PRO A 140 -9.97 -19.67 18.86
C PRO A 140 -8.61 -19.21 19.42
N TYR A 141 -7.59 -20.05 19.34
CA TYR A 141 -6.22 -19.78 19.81
C TYR A 141 -5.27 -19.37 18.67
N GLU A 142 -5.73 -19.38 17.42
CA GLU A 142 -4.93 -19.01 16.25
C GLU A 142 -5.05 -17.51 15.95
N LYS A 143 -4.02 -17.00 15.27
CA LYS A 143 -3.92 -15.63 14.77
C LYS A 143 -5.11 -15.33 13.86
N GLU A 144 -5.68 -14.11 13.99
CA GLU A 144 -6.92 -13.73 13.28
C GLU A 144 -6.78 -12.50 12.38
N ILE A 145 -5.60 -11.89 12.32
CA ILE A 145 -5.25 -10.73 11.48
C ILE A 145 -3.76 -10.74 11.13
N ASN A 146 -3.37 -9.97 10.12
CA ASN A 146 -1.98 -9.71 9.73
C ASN A 146 -1.18 -10.99 9.42
N PHE A 147 -1.77 -11.91 8.67
CA PHE A 147 -1.09 -13.15 8.28
C PHE A 147 0.17 -12.85 7.48
N GLU A 148 1.23 -13.56 7.82
CA GLU A 148 2.52 -13.52 7.12
C GLU A 148 2.62 -14.71 6.17
N PHE A 149 3.60 -14.66 5.28
CA PHE A 149 3.84 -15.70 4.27
C PHE A 149 4.14 -17.04 4.93
N GLU A 150 4.80 -17.03 6.08
CA GLU A 150 5.09 -18.25 6.82
C GLU A 150 3.80 -18.87 7.42
N ASP A 151 2.82 -18.06 7.82
CA ASP A 151 1.51 -18.56 8.27
C ASP A 151 0.83 -19.34 7.14
N PHE A 152 0.90 -18.83 5.90
CA PHE A 152 0.43 -19.54 4.71
C PHE A 152 1.21 -20.85 4.48
N CYS A 153 2.55 -20.83 4.58
CA CYS A 153 3.37 -22.02 4.37
C CYS A 153 3.05 -23.14 5.38
N VAL A 154 2.84 -22.79 6.64
CA VAL A 154 2.46 -23.73 7.71
C VAL A 154 1.07 -24.31 7.42
N SER A 155 0.09 -23.46 7.06
CA SER A 155 -1.25 -23.90 6.70
C SER A 155 -1.25 -24.81 5.46
N TRP A 156 -0.42 -24.49 4.46
CA TRP A 156 -0.31 -25.26 3.23
C TRP A 156 0.26 -26.65 3.51
N LYS A 157 1.31 -26.74 4.34
CA LYS A 157 1.87 -28.02 4.80
C LYS A 157 0.85 -28.86 5.55
N LYS A 158 0.08 -28.25 6.46
CA LYS A 158 -1.00 -28.92 7.19
C LYS A 158 -2.07 -29.46 6.23
N THR A 159 -2.43 -28.67 5.22
CA THR A 159 -3.45 -29.04 4.22
C THR A 159 -2.98 -30.20 3.35
N VAL A 160 -1.77 -30.12 2.78
CA VAL A 160 -1.16 -31.21 1.99
C VAL A 160 -1.01 -32.48 2.83
N GLY A 161 -0.53 -32.36 4.07
CA GLY A 161 -0.40 -33.50 4.97
C GLY A 161 -1.74 -34.15 5.34
N LYS A 162 -2.81 -33.36 5.49
CA LYS A 162 -4.16 -33.86 5.72
C LYS A 162 -4.73 -34.61 4.49
N LEU A 163 -4.45 -34.13 3.29
CA LEU A 163 -4.99 -34.69 2.05
C LEU A 163 -4.22 -35.92 1.56
N TYR A 164 -2.89 -35.91 1.68
CA TYR A 164 -2.02 -36.90 1.02
C TYR A 164 -1.02 -37.58 1.97
N GLY A 165 -1.03 -37.26 3.27
CA GLY A 165 -0.02 -37.76 4.21
C GLY A 165 1.40 -37.30 3.85
N SER A 166 2.39 -38.16 4.07
CA SER A 166 3.81 -37.87 3.81
C SER A 166 4.27 -38.12 2.37
N GLN A 167 3.35 -38.44 1.45
CA GLN A 167 3.70 -38.82 0.08
C GLN A 167 4.36 -37.68 -0.71
N HIS A 168 3.87 -36.45 -0.54
CA HIS A 168 4.35 -35.27 -1.27
C HIS A 168 5.24 -34.34 -0.41
N ASP A 169 5.71 -34.82 0.72
CA ASP A 169 6.41 -34.02 1.72
C ASP A 169 7.75 -33.45 1.18
N HIS A 170 8.48 -34.26 0.42
CA HIS A 170 9.74 -33.83 -0.21
C HIS A 170 9.50 -32.77 -1.28
N GLU A 171 8.49 -32.99 -2.13
CA GLU A 171 8.11 -32.07 -3.20
C GLU A 171 7.66 -30.72 -2.64
N LEU A 172 6.80 -30.74 -1.62
CA LEU A 172 6.35 -29.54 -0.93
C LEU A 172 7.52 -28.79 -0.28
N ARG A 173 8.45 -29.51 0.37
CA ARG A 173 9.66 -28.87 0.93
C ARG A 173 10.49 -28.17 -0.13
N GLY A 174 10.60 -28.73 -1.33
CA GLY A 174 11.29 -28.10 -2.47
C GLY A 174 10.63 -26.77 -2.85
N VAL A 175 9.31 -26.79 -3.07
CA VAL A 175 8.55 -25.58 -3.42
C VAL A 175 8.62 -24.52 -2.32
N LEU A 176 8.43 -24.90 -1.06
CA LEU A 176 8.50 -23.98 0.06
C LEU A 176 9.89 -23.35 0.21
N ARG A 177 10.97 -24.10 -0.07
CA ARG A 177 12.33 -23.57 -0.04
C ARG A 177 12.50 -22.46 -1.08
N GLU A 178 12.10 -22.71 -2.33
CA GLU A 178 12.20 -21.71 -3.40
C GLU A 178 11.41 -20.43 -3.07
N LEU A 179 10.20 -20.58 -2.54
CA LEU A 179 9.38 -19.44 -2.15
C LEU A 179 9.96 -18.65 -0.97
N ARG A 180 10.56 -19.34 0.00
CA ARG A 180 11.26 -18.67 1.12
C ARG A 180 12.51 -17.94 0.65
N GLU A 181 13.26 -18.52 -0.30
CA GLU A 181 14.40 -17.84 -0.93
C GLU A 181 13.95 -16.55 -1.64
N LEU A 182 12.82 -16.58 -2.36
CA LEU A 182 12.21 -15.38 -2.94
C LEU A 182 11.87 -14.35 -1.86
N LYS A 183 11.22 -14.76 -0.76
CA LYS A 183 10.88 -13.85 0.34
C LYS A 183 12.13 -13.20 0.94
N THR A 184 13.17 -13.99 1.24
CA THR A 184 14.44 -13.46 1.75
C THR A 184 15.10 -12.50 0.76
N GLN A 185 14.99 -12.75 -0.55
CA GLN A 185 15.52 -11.83 -1.56
C GLN A 185 14.77 -10.50 -1.56
N ILE A 186 13.43 -10.52 -1.48
CA ILE A 186 12.61 -9.30 -1.36
C ILE A 186 13.01 -8.50 -0.11
N GLU A 187 13.08 -9.16 1.04
CA GLU A 187 13.46 -8.51 2.31
C GLU A 187 14.86 -7.90 2.25
N ARG A 188 15.82 -8.56 1.59
CA ARG A 188 17.16 -8.01 1.36
C ARG A 188 17.14 -6.80 0.44
N ASP A 189 16.33 -6.84 -0.62
CA ASP A 189 16.23 -5.73 -1.58
C ASP A 189 15.51 -4.51 -0.97
N GLU A 190 14.60 -4.73 -0.02
CA GLU A 190 13.93 -3.66 0.75
C GLU A 190 14.78 -3.14 1.91
N ALA A 191 15.59 -4.01 2.54
CA ALA A 191 16.51 -3.63 3.61
C ALA A 191 17.79 -2.96 3.09
N LYS A 192 18.08 -3.04 1.79
CA LYS A 192 19.06 -2.14 1.19
C LYS A 192 18.57 -0.73 1.45
N PRO A 193 19.34 0.11 2.17
CA PRO A 193 18.98 1.51 2.26
C PRO A 193 18.81 1.97 0.82
N VAL A 194 17.68 2.60 0.51
CA VAL A 194 17.59 3.44 -0.68
C VAL A 194 18.76 4.38 -0.52
N THR A 195 19.84 4.08 -1.22
CA THR A 195 20.94 4.99 -1.39
C THR A 195 20.28 6.04 -2.26
N VAL A 196 19.62 6.99 -1.62
CA VAL A 196 19.57 8.35 -2.12
C VAL A 196 21.05 8.70 -2.18
N VAL A 197 21.69 8.33 -3.28
CA VAL A 197 22.92 8.95 -3.71
C VAL A 197 22.45 10.37 -3.95
N THR A 198 22.45 11.20 -2.91
CA THR A 198 22.57 12.64 -3.08
C THR A 198 23.89 12.77 -3.80
N PRO A 199 23.90 13.01 -5.13
CA PRO A 199 25.17 13.16 -5.79
C PRO A 199 25.76 14.40 -5.15
N THR A 200 26.91 14.26 -4.47
CA THR A 200 27.67 15.40 -3.99
C THR A 200 28.22 16.11 -5.23
N ILE A 201 27.36 16.82 -5.94
CA ILE A 201 27.73 17.68 -7.04
C ILE A 201 28.52 18.80 -6.38
N TYR A 202 29.84 18.80 -6.57
CA TYR A 202 30.66 19.92 -6.16
C TYR A 202 30.29 21.13 -7.01
N LEU A 203 29.47 22.03 -6.47
CA LEU A 203 29.16 23.32 -7.06
C LEU A 203 30.30 24.29 -6.76
N THR A 204 30.72 25.04 -7.77
CA THR A 204 31.59 26.21 -7.61
C THR A 204 30.84 27.30 -6.86
N GLN A 205 31.56 28.24 -6.23
CA GLN A 205 30.93 29.33 -5.51
C GLN A 205 30.01 30.16 -6.42
N THR A 206 30.37 30.38 -7.69
CA THR A 206 29.52 31.07 -8.68
C THR A 206 28.20 30.32 -8.97
N GLU A 207 28.23 28.99 -8.99
CA GLU A 207 27.01 28.18 -9.17
C GLU A 207 26.14 28.19 -7.91
N LEU A 208 26.74 28.17 -6.71
CA LEU A 208 26.02 28.34 -5.45
C LEU A 208 25.36 29.72 -5.37
N ASP A 209 26.08 30.79 -5.70
CA ASP A 209 25.57 32.17 -5.71
C ASP A 209 24.39 32.31 -6.68
N TRP A 210 24.44 31.62 -7.82
CA TRP A 210 23.33 31.58 -8.77
C TRP A 210 22.12 30.81 -8.23
N VAL A 211 22.33 29.63 -7.62
CA VAL A 211 21.25 28.83 -7.01
C VAL A 211 20.55 29.62 -5.89
N GLU A 212 21.31 30.31 -5.03
CA GLU A 212 20.78 31.17 -3.96
C GLU A 212 20.02 32.37 -4.52
N SER A 213 20.56 33.03 -5.56
CA SER A 213 19.89 34.14 -6.24
C SER A 213 18.59 33.70 -6.93
N LEU A 214 18.58 32.51 -7.54
CA LEU A 214 17.39 31.94 -8.17
C LEU A 214 16.32 31.59 -7.13
N ARG A 215 16.72 31.01 -6.00
CA ARG A 215 15.84 30.74 -4.86
C ARG A 215 15.19 32.02 -4.35
N SER A 216 15.99 33.06 -4.11
CA SER A 216 15.50 34.37 -3.68
C SER A 216 14.53 34.99 -4.71
N ALA A 217 14.83 34.88 -6.01
CA ALA A 217 13.95 35.36 -7.06
C ALA A 217 12.61 34.60 -7.09
N ALA A 218 12.63 33.28 -6.92
CA ALA A 218 11.43 32.45 -6.87
C ALA A 218 10.57 32.74 -5.62
N LEU A 219 11.18 32.98 -4.45
CA LEU A 219 10.47 33.39 -3.23
C LEU A 219 9.79 34.75 -3.39
N ASN A 220 10.52 35.72 -3.93
CA ASN A 220 10.07 37.11 -4.06
C ASN A 220 9.27 37.39 -5.34
N LYS A 221 8.95 36.34 -6.14
CA LYS A 221 8.27 36.43 -7.44
C LYS A 221 8.97 37.37 -8.45
N LEU A 222 10.29 37.48 -8.33
CA LEU A 222 11.13 38.31 -9.18
C LEU A 222 11.57 37.55 -10.43
N LYS A 223 12.22 38.27 -11.34
CA LYS A 223 12.81 37.71 -12.55
C LYS A 223 13.97 36.76 -12.19
N ALA A 224 14.02 35.59 -12.81
CA ALA A 224 15.10 34.63 -12.64
C ALA A 224 16.46 35.22 -13.08
N PRO A 225 17.53 35.05 -12.29
CA PRO A 225 18.87 35.49 -12.66
C PRO A 225 19.39 34.69 -13.86
N LYS A 226 20.19 35.33 -14.71
CA LYS A 226 20.82 34.66 -15.85
C LYS A 226 21.77 33.56 -15.36
N PHE A 227 21.74 32.41 -16.02
CA PHE A 227 22.66 31.31 -15.75
C PHE A 227 24.12 31.77 -15.98
N PRO A 228 25.03 31.56 -15.02
CA PRO A 228 26.41 31.98 -15.16
C PRO A 228 27.09 31.12 -16.23
N LEU A 229 27.37 31.72 -17.39
CA LEU A 229 28.15 31.09 -18.45
C LEU A 229 29.54 30.72 -17.90
N SER A 230 29.76 29.46 -17.56
CA SER A 230 31.10 28.93 -17.30
C SER A 230 31.40 27.76 -18.24
N LYS A 231 32.52 27.87 -18.95
CA LYS A 231 33.10 26.81 -19.80
C LYS A 231 33.64 25.69 -18.89
N GLY A 232 32.75 24.88 -18.34
CA GLY A 232 33.05 23.75 -17.46
C GLY A 232 32.16 22.55 -17.77
N PRO A 233 32.45 21.37 -17.19
CA PRO A 233 31.66 20.17 -17.40
C PRO A 233 30.18 20.44 -17.09
N SER A 234 29.31 20.18 -18.07
CA SER A 234 27.87 20.43 -17.98
C SER A 234 27.26 19.57 -16.86
N LYS A 235 26.97 20.18 -15.71
CA LYS A 235 26.26 19.52 -14.61
C LYS A 235 24.78 19.46 -14.98
N GLN A 236 24.29 18.26 -15.29
CA GLN A 236 22.93 18.04 -15.77
C GLN A 236 21.86 18.67 -14.86
N VAL A 237 22.05 18.60 -13.54
CA VAL A 237 21.11 19.16 -12.55
C VAL A 237 20.97 20.68 -12.65
N LEU A 238 22.06 21.41 -12.95
CA LEU A 238 22.00 22.86 -13.14
C LEU A 238 21.30 23.24 -14.46
N MET A 239 21.50 22.45 -15.52
CA MET A 239 20.79 22.65 -16.79
C MET A 239 19.28 22.38 -16.65
N GLU A 240 18.90 21.36 -15.88
CA GLU A 240 17.50 21.09 -15.57
C GLU A 240 16.88 22.24 -14.76
N LEU A 241 17.59 22.75 -13.75
CA LEU A 241 17.15 23.91 -12.97
C LEU A 241 17.02 25.17 -13.85
N GLU A 242 17.94 25.40 -14.78
CA GLU A 242 17.86 26.50 -15.75
C GLU A 242 16.63 26.38 -16.65
N ARG A 243 16.33 25.18 -17.19
CA ARG A 243 15.14 24.95 -18.01
C ARG A 243 13.86 25.25 -17.25
N VAL A 244 13.77 24.85 -15.98
CA VAL A 244 12.61 25.15 -15.12
C VAL A 244 12.52 26.66 -14.82
N ALA A 245 13.65 27.34 -14.63
CA ALA A 245 13.69 28.80 -14.46
C ALA A 245 13.22 29.55 -15.73
N GLN A 246 13.58 29.08 -16.92
CA GLN A 246 13.10 29.63 -18.19
C GLN A 246 11.58 29.43 -18.35
N LEU A 247 11.07 28.25 -17.99
CA LEU A 247 9.61 28.00 -17.96
C LEU A 247 8.90 28.94 -16.99
N TYR A 248 9.47 29.15 -15.81
CA TYR A 248 8.94 30.09 -14.83
C TYR A 248 8.86 31.52 -15.39
N GLU A 249 9.87 32.00 -16.12
CA GLU A 249 9.84 33.32 -16.76
C GLU A 249 8.68 33.47 -17.76
N ILE A 250 8.37 32.43 -18.53
CA ILE A 250 7.27 32.44 -19.50
C ILE A 250 5.92 32.62 -18.79
N VAL A 251 5.74 31.97 -17.63
CA VAL A 251 4.47 31.99 -16.89
C VAL A 251 4.43 33.00 -15.74
N ARG A 252 5.53 33.73 -15.48
CA ARG A 252 5.68 34.59 -14.28
C ARG A 252 4.64 35.71 -14.22
N VAL A 253 4.39 36.36 -15.36
CA VAL A 253 3.52 37.55 -15.48
C VAL A 253 2.11 37.22 -15.95
N THR A 254 1.76 35.94 -16.06
CA THR A 254 0.42 35.53 -16.53
C THR A 254 -0.65 35.80 -15.48
N SER A 255 -1.79 36.34 -15.93
CA SER A 255 -3.02 36.47 -15.16
C SER A 255 -4.06 35.40 -15.51
N LEU A 256 -3.73 34.47 -16.42
CA LEU A 256 -4.65 33.41 -16.84
C LEU A 256 -4.83 32.36 -15.73
N PRO A 257 -6.08 32.09 -15.26
CA PRO A 257 -6.34 31.19 -14.13
C PRO A 257 -5.75 29.79 -14.28
N GLU A 258 -5.77 29.24 -15.50
CA GLU A 258 -5.25 27.92 -15.83
C GLU A 258 -3.73 27.85 -15.64
N LEU A 259 -3.02 28.94 -15.92
CA LEU A 259 -1.56 29.02 -15.84
C LEU A 259 -1.07 29.46 -14.46
N ILE A 260 -1.94 29.99 -13.58
CA ILE A 260 -1.60 30.32 -12.19
C ILE A 260 -1.17 29.06 -11.43
N LYS A 261 -1.92 27.96 -11.58
CA LYS A 261 -1.58 26.67 -10.95
C LYS A 261 -0.24 26.14 -11.47
N HIS A 262 0.01 26.27 -12.78
CA HIS A 262 1.29 25.88 -13.37
C HIS A 262 2.44 26.75 -12.87
N ARG A 263 2.28 28.07 -12.78
CA ARG A 263 3.27 28.99 -12.22
C ARG A 263 3.63 28.62 -10.78
N ASP A 264 2.64 28.36 -9.94
CA ASP A 264 2.87 28.04 -8.53
C ASP A 264 3.54 26.67 -8.36
N ASN A 265 3.20 25.69 -9.20
CA ASN A 265 3.90 24.40 -9.26
C ASN A 265 5.34 24.55 -9.73
N THR A 266 5.59 25.27 -10.83
CA THR A 266 6.95 25.52 -11.34
C THR A 266 7.79 26.26 -10.30
N ARG A 267 7.21 27.22 -9.57
CA ARG A 267 7.87 27.93 -8.47
C ARG A 267 8.23 26.97 -7.34
N ALA A 268 7.31 26.11 -6.91
CA ALA A 268 7.57 25.10 -5.87
C ALA A 268 8.68 24.12 -6.30
N THR A 269 8.71 23.73 -7.58
CA THR A 269 9.77 22.89 -8.13
C THR A 269 11.13 23.60 -8.10
N ILE A 270 11.22 24.89 -8.45
CA ILE A 270 12.48 25.66 -8.35
C ILE A 270 12.97 25.67 -6.90
N LEU A 271 12.09 25.97 -5.93
CA LEU A 271 12.47 26.04 -4.52
C LEU A 271 12.98 24.69 -4.00
N ALA A 272 12.26 23.60 -4.27
CA ALA A 272 12.68 22.26 -3.86
C ALA A 272 14.05 21.89 -4.44
N ARG A 273 14.28 22.17 -5.73
CA ARG A 273 15.57 21.90 -6.40
C ARG A 273 16.70 22.78 -5.88
N CYS A 274 16.44 24.03 -5.53
CA CYS A 274 17.43 24.89 -4.89
C CYS A 274 17.79 24.41 -3.48
N ASP A 275 16.80 24.01 -2.68
CA ASP A 275 17.00 23.49 -1.32
C ASP A 275 17.76 22.14 -1.33
N GLU A 276 17.58 21.31 -2.36
CA GLU A 276 18.36 20.09 -2.58
C GLU A 276 19.85 20.37 -2.89
N LEU A 277 20.16 21.52 -3.51
CA LEU A 277 21.50 21.87 -3.98
C LEU A 277 22.32 22.70 -2.97
N VAL A 278 21.67 23.36 -2.01
CA VAL A 278 22.32 24.18 -0.98
C VAL A 278 22.24 23.44 0.35
N PRO A 279 23.34 22.85 0.86
CA PRO A 279 23.32 22.17 2.15
C PRO A 279 22.95 23.14 3.27
N SER A 280 22.08 22.69 4.18
CA SER A 280 21.44 23.46 5.26
C SER A 280 22.38 24.19 6.24
N ASN A 281 23.71 24.02 6.12
CA ASN A 281 24.72 24.62 6.99
C ASN A 281 25.21 26.02 6.57
N LYS A 282 24.71 26.59 5.46
CA LYS A 282 24.89 28.02 5.15
C LYS A 282 23.68 28.91 5.52
N LEU A 283 22.58 28.31 6.01
CA LEU A 283 21.33 29.01 6.32
C LEU A 283 21.23 29.54 7.76
N ALA A 284 22.32 29.46 8.54
CA ALA A 284 22.36 29.89 9.94
C ALA A 284 23.41 30.98 10.23
N ALA A 285 23.86 31.73 9.22
CA ALA A 285 24.72 32.90 9.38
C ALA A 285 24.07 34.15 8.79
#